data_AF-A0A321LB29-F1
#
_entry.id   AF-A0A321LB29-F1
#
_cell.length_a   1.000
_cell.length_b   1.000
_cell.length_c   1.000
_cell.angle_alpha   90.00
_cell.angle_beta   90.00
_cell.angle_gamma   90.00
#
_symmetry.space_group_name_H-M   'P 1'
#
loop_
_entity.id
_entity.type
_entity.pdbx_description
1 polymer ?
#
loop_
_entity_poly.entity_id
_entity_poly.type
_entity_poly.pdbx_seq_one_letter_code
_entity_poly.pdbx_strand_id
1 'polypeptide(L)'
;MKKAILILLLLLTAGSAGCKKSASGGGGSSSSAKNPLDLFTNAISGWENVKSFRAHMTSTGLPTGSTETRMEAVMPDRFHITTDRSEMVLIGQTTYLKLPTGEWRKITTGLDNSFGSMRRMMEDLKGSKEVQMIGSETLDGTQTSIYESKLTMPSMSGSKDAAPQVFLAKIWVAASDGMPRRVESSSSGSPVRTVITYTDYNANIKIDPPID
;
A
#
# COMPACT_ATOMS: atom_id res chain seq x y z
N MET A 1 15.82 22.62 6.03
CA MET A 1 15.00 22.05 7.12
C MET A 1 14.69 20.60 6.75
N LYS A 2 15.01 19.68 7.67
CA LYS A 2 15.17 18.24 7.42
C LYS A 2 13.81 17.61 7.09
N LYS A 3 13.63 17.13 5.85
CA LYS A 3 12.44 16.38 5.42
C LYS A 3 12.45 15.03 6.14
N ALA A 4 11.59 14.87 7.13
CA ALA A 4 11.34 13.59 7.76
C ALA A 4 10.59 12.70 6.76
N ILE A 5 11.35 11.82 6.11
CA ILE A 5 10.87 10.68 5.34
C ILE A 5 10.43 9.66 6.39
N LEU A 6 9.12 9.55 6.61
CA LEU A 6 8.51 8.55 7.48
C LEU A 6 7.41 7.89 6.63
N ILE A 7 7.77 6.80 5.93
CA ILE A 7 7.47 5.41 6.31
C ILE A 7 5.99 5.09 6.10
N LEU A 8 5.70 4.27 5.07
CA LEU A 8 4.57 3.34 5.15
C LEU A 8 4.76 2.08 4.30
N LEU A 9 5.58 1.17 4.82
CA LEU A 9 5.44 -0.28 4.62
C LEU A 9 5.93 -1.03 5.88
N LEU A 10 5.64 -0.44 7.04
CA LEU A 10 6.03 -0.98 8.34
C LEU A 10 4.80 -1.59 9.02
N LEU A 11 4.61 -2.89 8.77
CA LEU A 11 4.13 -3.80 9.80
C LEU A 11 5.31 -4.69 10.19
N LEU A 12 5.54 -4.75 11.50
CA LEU A 12 6.69 -5.33 12.18
C LEU A 12 7.07 -6.70 11.63
N THR A 13 8.37 -6.98 11.51
CA THR A 13 9.05 -8.01 12.33
C THR A 13 10.55 -8.13 12.01
N ALA A 14 11.33 -8.31 13.08
CA ALA A 14 12.76 -8.56 13.07
C ALA A 14 13.01 -10.08 12.91
N GLY A 15 14.01 -10.47 12.11
CA GLY A 15 14.45 -11.86 11.99
C GLY A 15 15.43 -12.07 10.85
N SER A 16 16.67 -12.41 11.21
CA SER A 16 17.89 -12.43 10.38
C SER A 16 18.14 -13.73 9.59
N ALA A 17 19.11 -13.62 8.65
CA ALA A 17 19.85 -14.66 7.89
C ALA A 17 19.14 -15.23 6.63
N GLY A 18 19.77 -15.41 5.46
CA GLY A 18 21.13 -15.22 4.99
C GLY A 18 21.30 -15.71 3.52
N CYS A 19 22.33 -15.20 2.83
CA CYS A 19 23.03 -15.74 1.64
C CYS A 19 22.53 -15.57 0.18
N LYS A 20 23.37 -14.84 -0.57
CA LYS A 20 24.01 -15.13 -1.89
C LYS A 20 23.34 -14.73 -3.23
N LYS A 21 23.70 -13.51 -3.67
CA LYS A 21 24.35 -13.06 -4.94
C LYS A 21 24.22 -13.92 -6.23
N SER A 22 23.73 -13.30 -7.32
CA SER A 22 24.45 -13.21 -8.61
C SER A 22 23.83 -12.15 -9.55
N ALA A 23 24.62 -11.69 -10.52
CA ALA A 23 24.49 -10.43 -11.27
C ALA A 23 24.37 -10.63 -12.80
N SER A 24 24.29 -9.49 -13.51
CA SER A 24 24.44 -9.25 -14.97
C SER A 24 23.11 -9.26 -15.75
N GLY A 25 22.79 -8.33 -16.67
CA GLY A 25 23.53 -7.21 -17.28
C GLY A 25 23.00 -6.99 -18.72
N GLY A 26 22.91 -5.73 -19.17
CA GLY A 26 22.98 -5.37 -20.60
C GLY A 26 21.72 -4.90 -21.33
N GLY A 27 21.71 -3.61 -21.72
CA GLY A 27 21.66 -3.24 -23.15
C GLY A 27 20.32 -2.94 -23.83
N GLY A 28 19.86 -1.69 -23.69
CA GLY A 28 19.45 -0.76 -24.77
C GLY A 28 18.48 -1.17 -25.88
N SER A 29 17.37 -0.42 -25.99
CA SER A 29 16.79 0.06 -27.27
C SER A 29 15.76 1.16 -27.01
N SER A 30 16.10 2.40 -27.36
CA SER A 30 15.25 3.58 -27.25
C SER A 30 14.28 3.65 -28.43
N SER A 31 13.08 3.10 -28.26
CA SER A 31 11.89 3.74 -28.84
C SER A 31 11.65 5.04 -28.06
N SER A 32 10.91 6.00 -28.61
CA SER A 32 10.41 7.16 -27.87
C SER A 32 9.36 6.71 -26.84
N ALA A 33 9.79 5.83 -25.95
CA ALA A 33 9.02 5.24 -24.88
C ALA A 33 8.61 6.39 -23.97
N LYS A 34 7.30 6.62 -23.89
CA LYS A 34 6.73 7.49 -22.86
C LYS A 34 7.35 7.11 -21.53
N ASN A 35 7.78 8.10 -20.75
CA ASN A 35 8.40 7.86 -19.46
C ASN A 35 7.50 6.91 -18.64
N PRO A 36 8.01 5.76 -18.18
CA PRO A 36 7.21 4.79 -17.42
C PRO A 36 6.47 5.38 -16.22
N LEU A 37 7.03 6.43 -15.62
CA LEU A 37 6.38 7.21 -14.56
C LEU A 37 5.14 7.96 -15.06
N ASP A 38 5.19 8.53 -16.26
CA ASP A 38 4.05 9.20 -16.89
C ASP A 38 2.98 8.17 -17.26
N LEU A 39 3.38 6.98 -17.73
CA LEU A 39 2.46 5.88 -18.01
C LEU A 39 1.73 5.44 -16.74
N PHE A 40 2.45 5.27 -15.64
CA PHE A 40 1.85 4.93 -14.36
C PHE A 40 0.93 6.03 -13.85
N THR A 41 1.39 7.28 -13.86
CA THR A 41 0.61 8.44 -13.39
C THR A 41 -0.68 8.62 -14.18
N ASN A 42 -0.63 8.42 -15.49
CA ASN A 42 -1.82 8.44 -16.34
C ASN A 42 -2.74 7.24 -16.06
N ALA A 43 -2.16 6.05 -15.86
CA ALA A 43 -2.92 4.83 -15.62
C ALA A 43 -3.73 4.92 -14.32
N ILE A 44 -3.19 5.54 -13.28
CA ILE A 44 -3.86 5.67 -11.97
C ILE A 44 -4.76 6.90 -11.85
N SER A 45 -4.94 7.66 -12.93
CA SER A 45 -5.66 8.95 -12.90
C SER A 45 -7.10 8.84 -12.40
N GLY A 46 -7.73 7.67 -12.57
CA GLY A 46 -9.05 7.38 -12.02
C GLY A 46 -9.12 7.57 -10.50
N TRP A 47 -8.01 7.28 -9.78
CA TRP A 47 -7.95 7.32 -8.33
C TRP A 47 -8.32 8.68 -7.72
N GLU A 48 -8.03 9.78 -8.42
CA GLU A 48 -8.27 11.14 -7.91
C GLU A 48 -9.76 11.42 -7.65
N ASN A 49 -10.67 10.67 -8.29
CA ASN A 49 -12.11 10.84 -8.20
C ASN A 49 -12.80 9.77 -7.33
N VAL A 50 -12.03 8.92 -6.64
CA VAL A 50 -12.60 7.85 -5.79
C VAL A 50 -13.31 8.47 -4.59
N LYS A 51 -14.61 8.14 -4.46
CA LYS A 51 -15.46 8.54 -3.32
C LYS A 51 -15.45 7.50 -2.22
N SER A 52 -15.34 6.23 -2.58
CA SER A 52 -15.37 5.10 -1.65
C SER A 52 -14.75 3.87 -2.30
N PHE A 53 -14.30 2.92 -1.48
CA PHE A 53 -13.84 1.62 -1.92
C PHE A 53 -13.78 0.64 -0.75
N ARG A 54 -13.66 -0.65 -1.09
CA ARG A 54 -13.26 -1.70 -0.15
C ARG A 54 -11.87 -2.21 -0.49
N ALA A 55 -11.09 -2.49 0.54
CA ALA A 55 -9.80 -3.15 0.40
C ALA A 55 -9.74 -4.38 1.31
N HIS A 56 -9.19 -5.46 0.76
CA HIS A 56 -8.87 -6.67 1.48
C HIS A 56 -7.37 -6.91 1.40
N MET A 57 -6.70 -6.92 2.54
CA MET A 57 -5.26 -7.08 2.67
C MET A 57 -4.94 -8.37 3.41
N THR A 58 -4.05 -9.16 2.83
CA THR A 58 -3.45 -10.33 3.48
C THR A 58 -1.95 -10.10 3.62
N SER A 59 -1.42 -10.35 4.82
CA SER A 59 0.03 -10.38 5.05
C SER A 59 0.43 -11.77 5.51
N THR A 60 1.45 -12.34 4.89
CA THR A 60 2.03 -13.65 5.23
C THR A 60 3.49 -13.50 5.64
N GLY A 61 4.05 -14.53 6.27
CA GLY A 61 5.46 -14.52 6.71
C GLY A 61 5.72 -13.70 7.97
N LEU A 62 4.69 -13.27 8.71
CA LEU A 62 4.88 -12.67 10.04
C LEU A 62 5.19 -13.79 11.06
N PRO A 63 6.00 -13.53 12.09
CA PRO A 63 6.22 -14.45 13.21
C PRO A 63 4.96 -14.90 13.93
N THR A 64 3.91 -14.08 13.90
CA THR A 64 2.59 -14.41 14.46
C THR A 64 1.68 -15.15 13.48
N GLY A 65 2.17 -15.55 12.30
CA GLY A 65 1.40 -16.20 11.24
C GLY A 65 0.99 -15.26 10.11
N SER A 66 -0.17 -15.49 9.52
CA SER A 66 -0.78 -14.57 8.56
C SER A 66 -1.73 -13.61 9.29
N THR A 67 -1.95 -12.43 8.71
CA THR A 67 -2.99 -11.50 9.17
C THR A 67 -3.89 -11.13 8.01
N GLU A 68 -5.19 -11.06 8.29
CA GLU A 68 -6.18 -10.51 7.37
C GLU A 68 -6.67 -9.15 7.88
N THR A 69 -6.75 -8.18 6.96
CA THR A 69 -7.30 -6.85 7.22
C THR A 69 -8.34 -6.53 6.16
N ARG A 70 -9.55 -6.21 6.60
CA ARG A 70 -10.63 -5.68 5.76
C ARG A 70 -10.79 -4.21 6.06
N MET A 71 -11.06 -3.45 5.01
CA MET A 71 -11.15 -2.01 5.10
C MET A 71 -12.27 -1.50 4.19
N GLU A 72 -13.08 -0.62 4.74
CA GLU A 72 -13.99 0.24 3.99
C GLU A 72 -13.53 1.69 4.09
N ALA A 73 -13.54 2.41 2.97
CA ALA A 73 -13.23 3.83 2.90
C ALA A 73 -14.38 4.62 2.32
N VAL A 74 -14.65 5.78 2.91
CA VAL A 74 -15.44 6.86 2.33
C VAL A 74 -14.60 8.13 2.44
N MET A 75 -14.19 8.64 1.29
CA MET A 75 -13.34 9.82 1.21
C MET A 75 -14.12 11.08 1.63
N PRO A 76 -13.45 12.06 2.28
CA PRO A 76 -12.00 12.13 2.50
C PRO A 76 -11.51 11.48 3.81
N ASP A 77 -12.38 11.17 4.76
CA ASP A 77 -11.98 11.05 6.16
C ASP A 77 -12.68 9.96 6.97
N ARG A 78 -13.37 9.02 6.33
CA ARG A 78 -14.08 7.92 7.01
C ARG A 78 -13.52 6.56 6.63
N PHE A 79 -13.14 5.79 7.64
CA PHE A 79 -12.55 4.47 7.47
C PHE A 79 -13.08 3.51 8.52
N HIS A 80 -13.38 2.29 8.10
CA HIS A 80 -13.69 1.17 8.99
C HIS A 80 -12.69 0.07 8.70
N ILE A 81 -11.85 -0.23 9.68
CA ILE A 81 -10.78 -1.23 9.56
C ILE A 81 -11.09 -2.36 10.51
N THR A 82 -11.12 -3.58 9.98
CA THR A 82 -11.31 -4.80 10.74
C THR A 82 -10.12 -5.72 10.50
N THR A 83 -9.54 -6.24 11.57
CA THR A 83 -8.56 -7.33 11.55
C THR A 83 -9.06 -8.47 12.41
N ASP A 84 -8.34 -9.59 12.41
CA ASP A 84 -8.63 -10.72 13.31
C ASP A 84 -8.52 -10.35 14.81
N ARG A 85 -7.89 -9.22 15.13
CA ARG A 85 -7.55 -8.83 16.52
C ARG A 85 -8.12 -7.48 16.94
N SER A 86 -8.62 -6.68 16.03
CA SER A 86 -9.06 -5.32 16.30
C SER A 86 -10.09 -4.84 15.29
N GLU A 87 -10.95 -3.94 15.75
CA GLU A 87 -11.89 -3.23 14.91
C GLU A 87 -11.80 -1.74 15.28
N MET A 88 -11.67 -0.89 14.27
CA MET A 88 -11.58 0.55 14.47
C MET A 88 -12.35 1.33 13.40
N VAL A 89 -12.93 2.44 13.82
CA VAL A 89 -13.59 3.41 12.94
C VAL A 89 -12.88 4.74 13.08
N LEU A 90 -12.44 5.32 11.97
CA LEU A 90 -11.83 6.64 11.92
C LEU A 90 -12.79 7.59 11.22
N ILE A 91 -13.08 8.73 11.84
CA ILE A 91 -13.91 9.80 11.27
C ILE A 91 -13.22 11.13 11.57
N GLY A 92 -12.67 11.77 10.54
CA GLY A 92 -11.92 13.01 10.68
C GLY A 92 -10.65 12.79 11.51
N GLN A 93 -10.59 13.38 12.71
CA GLN A 93 -9.50 13.21 13.68
C GLN A 93 -9.88 12.28 14.85
N THR A 94 -11.07 11.67 14.79
CA THR A 94 -11.56 10.81 15.87
C THR A 94 -11.34 9.36 15.50
N THR A 95 -10.72 8.61 16.41
CA THR A 95 -10.61 7.15 16.31
C THR A 95 -11.52 6.51 17.36
N TYR A 96 -12.37 5.61 16.91
CA TYR A 96 -13.15 4.72 17.75
C TYR A 96 -12.50 3.34 17.68
N LEU A 97 -12.11 2.80 18.82
CA LEU A 97 -11.50 1.48 18.93
C LEU A 97 -12.46 0.56 19.67
N LYS A 98 -12.71 -0.62 19.11
CA LYS A 98 -13.43 -1.69 19.80
C LYS A 98 -12.46 -2.47 20.67
N LEU A 99 -12.72 -2.49 21.97
CA LEU A 99 -11.95 -3.27 22.92
C LEU A 99 -12.25 -4.77 22.77
N PRO A 100 -11.37 -5.65 23.30
CA PRO A 100 -11.66 -7.08 23.38
C PRO A 100 -12.95 -7.42 24.14
N THR A 101 -13.42 -6.53 25.02
CA THR A 101 -14.71 -6.64 25.72
C THR A 101 -15.92 -6.42 24.82
N GLY A 102 -15.71 -5.95 23.59
CA GLY A 102 -16.76 -5.55 22.64
C GLY A 102 -17.19 -4.09 22.78
N GLU A 103 -16.74 -3.39 23.83
CA GLU A 103 -17.04 -1.98 24.06
C GLU A 103 -16.27 -1.07 23.12
N TRP A 104 -16.96 -0.07 22.57
CA TRP A 104 -16.32 0.99 21.81
C TRP A 104 -15.75 2.06 22.74
N ARG A 105 -14.55 2.52 22.44
CA ARG A 105 -13.93 3.67 23.11
C ARG A 105 -13.49 4.69 22.09
N LYS A 106 -13.85 5.95 22.37
CA LYS A 106 -13.33 7.11 21.67
C LYS A 106 -11.91 7.39 22.17
N ILE A 107 -10.96 7.43 21.25
CA ILE A 107 -9.58 7.78 21.52
C ILE A 107 -9.24 8.98 20.66
N THR A 108 -8.82 10.07 21.30
CA THR A 108 -8.24 11.22 20.60
C THR A 108 -6.79 10.87 20.26
N THR A 109 -6.60 10.01 19.27
CA THR A 109 -5.27 9.76 18.75
C THR A 109 -4.93 10.86 17.75
N GLY A 110 -3.80 11.54 17.93
CA GLY A 110 -3.13 12.28 16.86
C GLY A 110 -2.51 11.34 15.81
N LEU A 111 -3.15 10.19 15.54
CA LEU A 111 -2.82 9.34 14.41
C LEU A 111 -3.04 10.23 13.20
N ASP A 112 -1.95 10.59 12.53
CA ASP A 112 -2.07 11.21 11.22
C ASP A 112 -2.88 10.24 10.37
N ASN A 113 -3.86 10.78 9.64
CA ASN A 113 -4.71 10.02 8.74
C ASN A 113 -3.84 9.41 7.65
N SER A 114 -3.17 8.32 7.98
CA SER A 114 -2.32 7.49 7.14
C SER A 114 -3.16 6.72 6.12
N PHE A 115 -4.38 7.16 5.81
CA PHE A 115 -5.08 6.93 4.53
C PHE A 115 -4.80 7.99 3.47
N GLY A 116 -4.37 9.17 3.92
CA GLY A 116 -3.44 9.98 3.15
C GLY A 116 -2.24 9.18 2.66
N SER A 117 -1.94 7.97 3.18
CA SER A 117 -0.85 7.13 2.69
C SER A 117 -1.02 6.57 1.29
N MET A 118 -2.22 6.32 0.76
CA MET A 118 -2.30 5.87 -0.63
C MET A 118 -2.13 7.05 -1.56
N ARG A 119 -2.77 8.18 -1.27
CA ARG A 119 -2.49 9.45 -1.98
C ARG A 119 -1.01 9.84 -1.87
N ARG A 120 -0.42 9.73 -0.68
CA ARG A 120 0.98 10.01 -0.38
C ARG A 120 1.92 8.97 -0.97
N MET A 121 1.53 7.70 -1.02
CA MET A 121 2.23 6.64 -1.76
C MET A 121 2.19 6.96 -3.25
N MET A 122 1.05 7.39 -3.80
CA MET A 122 0.97 7.83 -5.19
C MET A 122 1.84 9.07 -5.41
N GLU A 123 1.89 10.02 -4.47
CA GLU A 123 2.77 11.19 -4.53
C GLU A 123 4.27 10.80 -4.43
N ASP A 124 4.62 9.85 -3.56
CA ASP A 124 5.98 9.34 -3.40
C ASP A 124 6.40 8.52 -4.64
N LEU A 125 5.49 7.74 -5.22
CA LEU A 125 5.68 7.00 -6.47
C LEU A 125 5.75 7.93 -7.68
N LYS A 126 4.96 9.02 -7.71
CA LYS A 126 5.05 10.10 -8.72
C LYS A 126 6.45 10.75 -8.74
N GLY A 127 7.24 10.60 -7.67
CA GLY A 127 8.64 11.05 -7.61
C GLY A 127 9.68 9.97 -7.94
N SER A 128 9.29 8.70 -8.09
CA SER A 128 10.20 7.58 -8.29
C SER A 128 10.53 7.35 -9.77
N LYS A 129 11.82 7.30 -10.11
CA LYS A 129 12.30 6.92 -11.45
C LYS A 129 12.26 5.41 -11.70
N GLU A 130 11.83 4.61 -10.73
CA GLU A 130 11.92 3.16 -10.73
C GLU A 130 10.57 2.46 -10.97
N VAL A 131 9.55 3.18 -11.43
CA VAL A 131 8.30 2.56 -11.86
C VAL A 131 8.45 2.08 -13.30
N GLN A 132 8.10 0.84 -13.60
CA GLN A 132 8.15 0.25 -14.93
C GLN A 132 6.87 -0.52 -15.22
N MET A 133 6.33 -0.39 -16.44
CA MET A 133 5.29 -1.30 -16.90
C MET A 133 5.95 -2.63 -17.27
N ILE A 134 5.57 -3.70 -16.58
CA ILE A 134 6.19 -5.04 -16.75
C ILE A 134 5.31 -6.00 -17.54
N GLY A 135 4.06 -5.62 -17.83
CA GLY A 135 3.16 -6.42 -18.66
C GLY A 135 1.70 -6.03 -18.50
N SER A 136 0.83 -6.93 -18.92
CA SER A 136 -0.62 -6.82 -18.82
C SER A 136 -1.22 -8.20 -18.64
N GLU A 137 -2.27 -8.32 -17.84
CA GLU A 137 -2.99 -9.58 -17.65
C GLU A 137 -4.47 -9.34 -17.38
N THR A 138 -5.28 -10.39 -17.53
CA THR A 138 -6.68 -10.38 -17.09
C THR A 138 -6.75 -10.83 -15.63
N LEU A 139 -7.20 -9.95 -14.75
CA LEU A 139 -7.44 -10.23 -13.34
C LEU A 139 -8.96 -10.23 -13.10
N ASP A 140 -9.51 -11.38 -12.71
CA ASP A 140 -10.96 -11.55 -12.44
C ASP A 140 -11.85 -11.02 -13.58
N GLY A 141 -11.48 -11.31 -14.83
CA GLY A 141 -12.19 -10.84 -16.03
C GLY A 141 -11.93 -9.38 -16.42
N THR A 142 -11.15 -8.64 -15.64
CA THR A 142 -10.77 -7.25 -15.94
C THR A 142 -9.39 -7.19 -16.59
N GLN A 143 -9.27 -6.56 -17.76
CA GLN A 143 -7.96 -6.30 -18.36
C GLN A 143 -7.18 -5.28 -17.53
N THR A 144 -5.98 -5.66 -17.10
CA THR A 144 -5.09 -4.83 -16.29
C THR A 144 -3.73 -4.63 -16.94
N SER A 145 -3.13 -3.50 -16.63
CA SER A 145 -1.73 -3.18 -16.85
C SER A 145 -0.96 -3.39 -15.55
N ILE A 146 0.20 -4.04 -15.62
CA ILE A 146 1.01 -4.36 -14.44
C ILE A 146 2.21 -3.42 -14.40
N TYR A 147 2.34 -2.72 -13.28
CA TYR A 147 3.47 -1.83 -12.99
C TYR A 147 4.28 -2.39 -11.83
N GLU A 148 5.60 -2.38 -11.95
CA GLU A 148 6.52 -2.69 -10.87
C GLU A 148 7.22 -1.42 -10.41
N SER A 149 7.41 -1.28 -9.10
CA SER A 149 8.23 -0.23 -8.51
C SER A 149 9.21 -0.84 -7.53
N LYS A 150 10.42 -0.27 -7.53
CA LYS A 150 11.45 -0.56 -6.56
C LYS A 150 11.76 0.72 -5.78
N LEU A 151 11.87 0.59 -4.47
CA LEU A 151 12.20 1.69 -3.57
C LEU A 151 13.30 1.26 -2.62
N THR A 152 14.45 1.92 -2.70
CA THR A 152 15.59 1.65 -1.83
C THR A 152 15.62 2.69 -0.71
N MET A 153 15.44 2.24 0.53
CA MET A 153 15.51 3.08 1.73
C MET A 153 16.79 2.79 2.52
N PRO A 154 17.35 3.77 3.25
CA PRO A 154 18.38 3.51 4.25
C PRO A 154 17.92 2.44 5.25
N SER A 155 18.86 1.69 5.80
CA SER A 155 18.54 0.73 6.85
C SER A 155 17.89 1.41 8.06
N MET A 156 16.80 0.82 8.54
CA MET A 156 16.12 1.20 9.78
C MET A 156 16.89 0.81 11.05
N SER A 157 17.96 0.02 10.94
CA SER A 157 18.73 -0.46 12.11
C SER A 157 19.59 0.62 12.77
N GLY A 158 19.73 1.80 12.16
CA GLY A 158 20.58 2.89 12.66
C GLY A 158 22.08 2.63 12.53
N SER A 159 22.50 1.42 12.13
CA SER A 159 23.89 1.11 11.82
C SER A 159 24.28 1.69 10.46
N LYS A 160 25.44 2.36 10.40
CA LYS A 160 26.00 2.92 9.16
C LYS A 160 26.40 1.83 8.16
N ASP A 161 26.65 0.61 8.63
CA ASP A 161 27.10 -0.52 7.80
C ASP A 161 25.95 -1.43 7.38
N ALA A 162 24.72 -1.12 7.77
CA ALA A 162 23.58 -1.94 7.42
C ALA A 162 23.17 -1.72 5.96
N ALA A 163 22.94 -2.83 5.26
CA ALA A 163 22.49 -2.81 3.87
C ALA A 163 21.16 -2.02 3.74
N PRO A 164 20.97 -1.24 2.67
CA PRO A 164 19.71 -0.59 2.37
C PRO A 164 18.56 -1.59 2.31
N GLN A 165 17.38 -1.18 2.78
CA GLN A 165 16.16 -1.97 2.63
C GLN A 165 15.54 -1.67 1.26
N VAL A 166 15.35 -2.72 0.45
CA VAL A 166 14.72 -2.62 -0.87
C VAL A 166 13.27 -3.07 -0.73
N PHE A 167 12.32 -2.20 -1.05
CA PHE A 167 10.91 -2.52 -1.18
C PHE A 167 10.59 -2.75 -2.65
N LEU A 168 9.86 -3.81 -2.94
CA LEU A 168 9.34 -4.12 -4.27
C LEU A 168 7.81 -4.09 -4.19
N ALA A 169 7.18 -3.39 -5.11
CA ALA A 169 5.73 -3.34 -5.25
C ALA A 169 5.32 -3.65 -6.69
N LYS A 170 4.26 -4.44 -6.87
CA LYS A 170 3.57 -4.61 -8.14
C LYS A 170 2.14 -4.11 -8.01
N ILE A 171 1.66 -3.40 -9.02
CA ILE A 171 0.34 -2.77 -9.03
C ILE A 171 -0.36 -3.14 -10.33
N TRP A 172 -1.54 -3.73 -10.21
CA TRP A 172 -2.43 -4.04 -11.32
C TRP A 172 -3.45 -2.93 -11.43
N VAL A 173 -3.43 -2.21 -12.56
CA VAL A 173 -4.32 -1.09 -12.84
C VAL A 173 -5.26 -1.47 -13.97
N ALA A 174 -6.56 -1.39 -13.72
CA ALA A 174 -7.57 -1.73 -14.72
C ALA A 174 -7.55 -0.70 -15.88
N ALA A 175 -7.50 -1.21 -17.11
CA ALA A 175 -7.48 -0.37 -18.30
C ALA A 175 -8.80 0.38 -18.54
N SER A 176 -9.91 -0.11 -17.98
CA SER A 176 -11.25 0.43 -18.16
C SER A 176 -11.51 1.73 -17.40
N ASP A 177 -10.96 1.87 -16.20
CA ASP A 177 -11.27 2.98 -15.29
C ASP A 177 -10.03 3.60 -14.63
N GLY A 178 -8.83 3.07 -14.90
CA GLY A 178 -7.60 3.56 -14.34
C GLY A 178 -7.49 3.37 -12.82
N MET A 179 -8.20 2.38 -12.27
CA MET A 179 -8.19 2.09 -10.84
C MET A 179 -7.31 0.89 -10.51
N PRO A 180 -6.58 0.90 -9.38
CA PRO A 180 -5.93 -0.30 -8.86
C PRO A 180 -6.94 -1.44 -8.66
N ARG A 181 -6.48 -2.67 -8.86
CA ARG A 181 -7.24 -3.89 -8.53
C ARG A 181 -6.50 -4.74 -7.53
N ARG A 182 -5.17 -4.80 -7.68
CA ARG A 182 -4.28 -5.55 -6.80
C ARG A 182 -2.99 -4.78 -6.58
N VAL A 183 -2.46 -4.89 -5.37
CA VAL A 183 -1.11 -4.48 -5.02
C VAL A 183 -0.43 -5.66 -4.34
N GLU A 184 0.76 -6.00 -4.78
CA GLU A 184 1.64 -6.92 -4.08
C GLU A 184 2.86 -6.17 -3.61
N SER A 185 3.32 -6.43 -2.38
CA SER A 185 4.53 -5.83 -1.86
C SER A 185 5.37 -6.78 -1.04
N SER A 186 6.68 -6.52 -1.06
CA SER A 186 7.70 -7.25 -0.31
C SER A 186 8.86 -6.35 0.02
N SER A 187 9.69 -6.75 0.99
CA SER A 187 10.96 -6.07 1.26
C SER A 187 12.12 -7.06 1.36
N SER A 188 13.30 -6.64 0.91
CA SER A 188 14.54 -7.41 1.02
C SER A 188 14.84 -7.79 2.46
N GLY A 189 15.20 -9.04 2.70
CA GLY A 189 15.52 -9.54 4.04
C GLY A 189 14.31 -9.74 4.95
N SER A 190 13.09 -9.50 4.45
CA SER A 190 11.86 -9.84 5.16
C SER A 190 11.14 -11.00 4.48
N PRO A 191 10.72 -12.04 5.23
CA PRO A 191 9.82 -13.06 4.70
C PRO A 191 8.40 -12.50 4.47
N VAL A 192 8.10 -11.30 4.97
CA VAL A 192 6.76 -10.72 4.88
C VAL A 192 6.40 -10.43 3.43
N ARG A 193 5.20 -10.84 3.05
CA ARG A 193 4.56 -10.53 1.77
C ARG A 193 3.17 -9.98 2.05
N THR A 194 2.79 -8.94 1.33
CA THR A 194 1.47 -8.33 1.47
C THR A 194 0.77 -8.29 0.13
N VAL A 195 -0.48 -8.72 0.08
CA VAL A 195 -1.37 -8.60 -1.07
C VAL A 195 -2.57 -7.77 -0.66
N ILE A 196 -2.90 -6.74 -1.43
CA ILE A 196 -4.08 -5.91 -1.25
C ILE A 196 -4.94 -6.05 -2.50
N THR A 197 -6.22 -6.32 -2.33
CA THR A 197 -7.22 -6.33 -3.42
C THR A 197 -8.21 -5.22 -3.19
N TYR A 198 -8.51 -4.44 -4.23
CA TYR A 198 -9.45 -3.33 -4.19
C TYR A 198 -10.72 -3.65 -4.96
N THR A 199 -11.86 -3.33 -4.36
CA THR A 199 -13.20 -3.64 -4.86
C THR A 199 -14.18 -2.51 -4.55
N ASP A 200 -15.39 -2.59 -5.11
CA ASP A 200 -16.52 -1.72 -4.76
C ASP A 200 -16.23 -0.21 -4.82
N TYR A 201 -15.46 0.19 -5.83
CA TYR A 201 -15.18 1.60 -6.08
C TYR A 201 -16.47 2.40 -6.27
N ASN A 202 -16.56 3.53 -5.56
CA ASN A 202 -17.69 4.46 -5.59
C ASN A 202 -19.04 3.84 -5.18
N ALA A 203 -19.02 2.71 -4.48
CA ALA A 203 -20.23 2.14 -3.88
C ALA A 203 -20.79 3.03 -2.76
N ASN A 204 -22.09 2.90 -2.50
CA ASN A 204 -22.75 3.60 -1.40
C ASN A 204 -22.39 2.94 -0.05
N ILE A 205 -21.21 3.27 0.48
CA ILE A 205 -20.72 2.83 1.78
C ILE A 205 -21.05 3.90 2.82
N LYS A 206 -21.54 3.49 4.00
CA LYS A 206 -21.83 4.38 5.12
C LYS A 206 -21.01 3.95 6.33
N ILE A 207 -20.27 4.90 6.92
CA ILE A 207 -19.44 4.68 8.11
C ILE A 207 -19.85 5.73 9.13
N ASP A 208 -20.62 5.33 10.14
CA ASP A 208 -21.09 6.20 11.22
C ASP A 208 -20.23 6.00 12.49
N PRO A 209 -20.20 6.99 13.39
CA PRO A 209 -19.66 6.77 14.73
C PRO A 209 -20.36 5.59 15.41
N PRO A 210 -19.61 4.66 16.03
CA PRO A 210 -20.22 3.53 16.73
C PRO A 210 -20.82 3.91 18.09
N ILE A 211 -20.44 5.08 18.61
CA ILE A 211 -20.93 5.71 19.85
C ILE A 211 -20.98 7.23 19.63
N ASP A 212 -21.85 7.90 20.38
CA ASP A 212 -22.01 9.36 20.36
C ASP A 212 -20.80 10.10 21.00
#